data_AF-A0A2N6E1Y0-F1
#
_entry.id   AF-A0A2N6E1Y0-F1
#
_cell.length_a   1.000
_cell.length_b   1.000
_cell.length_c   1.000
_cell.angle_alpha   90.00
_cell.angle_beta   90.00
_cell.angle_gamma   90.00
#
_symmetry.space_group_name_H-M   'P 1'
#
loop_
_entity.id
_entity.type
_entity.pdbx_description
1 polymer ?
#
loop_
_entity_poly.entity_id
_entity_poly.type
_entity_poly.pdbx_seq_one_letter_code
_entity_poly.pdbx_strand_id
1 'polypeptide(L)'
;MKPIQITLLLFGLAFLGFLMFQQTPSQTMSESHITQESAKTQPKQGAAVKNGPDVELTAVQEKLAGGQREGALFVNAIDPIVVELPGDAVPYWQAVADESPLPLIVLSLHPLLQPIPESAEKRALNLARNGTPEDFQKLGRFSNSDPVLLPIQSVRVTVDSGMFKRLGWVFPTRSPIEDIDPNTFRQQMKTLGFLSVENAAALKYTSGIFNGKISGYDFSVYHPGAIGHQPDPVIVHFDLSYFKGIYKNPVSTPIYGLLHQTASAIRAAGWNVKLVTLSFSTENQAVSLEVRFLMAALAEMVRNPDLLETGLPPAWEKRAQAMYAGAMYMESDAKKLIRAAAESYPDDAAALYDMAMLSLQQGDNQGGIDFLDEAVRLDSGYASAYPMLASRSAETGNFQQALEFGQKAKSFFPDNAFIDIGMVESLVALERFPEAREKLIMLEKLDWSTEYHPDVPDYLRNLQKVIETANQTPSEKNDLTR
;
A
#
# COMPACT_ATOMS: atom_id res chain seq x y z
N MET A 1 -17.90 28.80 -1.89
CA MET A 1 -18.11 27.50 -2.57
C MET A 1 -17.79 26.43 -1.56
N LYS A 2 -18.65 25.42 -1.35
CA LYS A 2 -18.28 24.26 -0.51
C LYS A 2 -17.13 23.53 -1.23
N PRO A 3 -16.05 23.11 -0.54
CA PRO A 3 -15.01 22.31 -1.17
C PRO A 3 -15.68 21.04 -1.72
N ILE A 4 -15.55 20.83 -3.03
CA ILE A 4 -15.95 19.58 -3.66
C ILE A 4 -15.04 18.53 -3.04
N GLN A 5 -15.60 17.62 -2.26
CA GLN A 5 -14.89 16.47 -1.69
C GLN A 5 -14.44 15.54 -2.82
N ILE A 6 -13.41 15.93 -3.56
CA ILE A 6 -12.70 15.03 -4.49
C ILE A 6 -12.07 13.88 -3.68
N THR A 7 -11.80 14.08 -2.39
CA THR A 7 -11.34 13.05 -1.44
C THR A 7 -12.31 11.86 -1.30
N LEU A 8 -13.62 12.03 -1.52
CA LEU A 8 -14.60 10.94 -1.41
C LEU A 8 -14.85 10.15 -2.69
N LEU A 9 -14.47 10.69 -3.86
CA LEU A 9 -14.53 9.95 -5.13
C LEU A 9 -13.42 8.90 -5.25
N LEU A 10 -12.40 8.96 -4.38
CA LEU A 10 -11.30 8.00 -4.35
C LEU A 10 -11.69 6.59 -3.86
N PHE A 11 -12.80 6.38 -3.15
CA PHE A 11 -13.08 5.06 -2.53
C PHE A 11 -14.58 4.65 -2.37
N GLY A 12 -15.52 5.38 -2.98
CA GLY A 12 -16.91 5.42 -2.49
C GLY A 12 -17.86 4.23 -2.72
N LEU A 13 -17.70 3.38 -3.75
CA LEU A 13 -18.80 2.45 -4.12
C LEU A 13 -18.50 0.95 -4.03
N ALA A 14 -17.23 0.52 -4.05
CA ALA A 14 -16.88 -0.90 -3.86
C ALA A 14 -16.48 -1.25 -2.41
N PHE A 15 -16.16 -0.25 -1.57
CA PHE A 15 -15.50 -0.44 -0.27
C PHE A 15 -16.46 -0.84 0.87
N LEU A 16 -17.74 -0.45 0.81
CA LEU A 16 -18.69 -0.70 1.91
C LEU A 16 -19.20 -2.15 2.00
N GLY A 17 -19.20 -2.91 0.90
CA GLY A 17 -19.80 -4.25 0.87
C GLY A 17 -19.02 -5.31 1.67
N PHE A 18 -17.69 -5.18 1.77
CA PHE A 18 -16.83 -6.20 2.37
C PHE A 18 -16.61 -5.99 3.88
N LEU A 19 -16.61 -4.74 4.37
CA LEU A 19 -16.37 -4.39 5.77
C LEU A 19 -17.56 -4.66 6.71
N MET A 20 -18.80 -4.63 6.19
CA MET A 20 -20.02 -4.76 7.00
C MET A 20 -20.25 -6.15 7.62
N PHE A 21 -19.49 -7.18 7.23
CA PHE A 21 -19.75 -8.58 7.65
C PHE A 21 -18.80 -9.13 8.74
N GLN A 22 -17.84 -8.35 9.23
CA GLN A 22 -16.80 -8.82 10.16
C GLN A 22 -17.07 -8.55 11.65
N GLN A 23 -18.28 -8.09 12.03
CA GLN A 23 -18.60 -7.73 13.41
C GLN A 23 -19.70 -8.61 14.00
N THR A 24 -19.31 -9.45 14.96
CA THR A 24 -20.17 -9.96 16.04
C THR A 24 -19.52 -9.63 17.40
N PRO A 25 -20.30 -9.44 18.49
CA PRO A 25 -19.82 -8.79 19.71
C PRO A 25 -19.12 -9.76 20.67
N SER A 26 -17.97 -9.34 21.25
CA SER A 26 -17.20 -10.11 22.22
C SER A 26 -17.76 -10.02 23.64
N GLN A 27 -17.73 -11.15 24.35
CA GLN A 27 -17.93 -11.23 25.80
C GLN A 27 -16.68 -10.79 26.57
N THR A 28 -16.93 -10.23 27.76
CA THR A 28 -15.98 -9.70 28.74
C THR A 28 -15.26 -10.80 29.52
N MET A 29 -13.93 -10.67 29.75
CA MET A 29 -13.25 -11.29 30.89
C MET A 29 -11.94 -10.58 31.29
N SER A 30 -11.56 -10.83 32.54
CA SER A 30 -10.83 -10.00 33.50
C SER A 30 -9.30 -10.01 33.40
N GLU A 31 -8.71 -8.91 33.89
CA GLU A 31 -7.28 -8.62 34.02
C GLU A 31 -6.55 -9.57 34.99
N SER A 32 -5.29 -9.89 34.67
CA SER A 32 -4.31 -10.35 35.66
C SER A 32 -2.94 -9.75 35.36
N HIS A 33 -2.31 -9.21 36.41
CA HIS A 33 -1.03 -8.50 36.40
C HIS A 33 0.15 -9.45 36.19
N ILE A 34 1.11 -9.06 35.34
CA ILE A 34 2.45 -9.68 35.29
C ILE A 34 3.51 -8.57 35.45
N THR A 35 4.34 -8.74 36.47
CA THR A 35 5.50 -7.94 36.83
C THR A 35 6.69 -8.23 35.91
N GLN A 36 7.35 -7.16 35.45
CA GLN A 36 8.58 -7.19 34.65
C GLN A 36 9.81 -7.42 35.52
N GLU A 37 10.73 -8.27 35.07
CA GLU A 37 12.10 -8.31 35.58
C GLU A 37 13.07 -8.19 34.39
N SER A 38 13.97 -7.22 34.51
CA SER A 38 14.87 -6.74 33.45
C SER A 38 16.11 -7.61 33.31
N ALA A 39 16.46 -7.99 32.07
CA ALA A 39 17.80 -8.47 31.73
C ALA A 39 18.37 -7.67 30.55
N LYS A 40 19.44 -6.93 30.84
CA LYS A 40 20.22 -6.13 29.89
C LYS A 40 21.23 -7.02 29.17
N THR A 41 21.11 -7.14 27.85
CA THR A 41 22.23 -7.33 26.91
C THR A 41 21.77 -6.96 25.50
N GLN A 42 22.33 -5.88 24.93
CA GLN A 42 22.08 -5.44 23.56
C GLN A 42 22.86 -6.31 22.55
N PRO A 43 22.22 -6.87 21.51
CA PRO A 43 22.89 -7.26 20.29
C PRO A 43 22.92 -6.08 19.29
N LYS A 44 23.92 -6.12 18.41
CA LYS A 44 24.27 -5.05 17.46
C LYS A 44 23.19 -4.80 16.41
N GLN A 45 23.00 -3.51 16.16
CA GLN A 45 22.27 -2.80 15.10
C GLN A 45 22.03 -3.62 13.80
N GLY A 46 20.75 -3.72 13.43
CA GLY A 46 20.31 -4.17 12.11
C GLY A 46 20.63 -3.11 11.05
N ALA A 47 21.11 -3.56 9.90
CA ALA A 47 21.47 -2.70 8.78
C ALA A 47 20.23 -1.92 8.29
N ALA A 48 20.42 -0.62 8.03
CA ALA A 48 19.42 0.22 7.39
C ALA A 48 18.90 -0.45 6.10
N VAL A 49 17.59 -0.69 6.04
CA VAL A 49 16.95 -1.13 4.80
C VAL A 49 17.05 0.03 3.83
N LYS A 50 17.96 -0.06 2.84
CA LYS A 50 18.03 0.90 1.75
C LYS A 50 16.76 0.79 0.90
N ASN A 51 15.73 1.54 1.26
CA ASN A 51 14.52 1.73 0.46
C ASN A 51 14.71 2.95 -0.44
N GLY A 52 15.26 2.70 -1.62
CA GLY A 52 15.35 3.67 -2.72
C GLY A 52 15.29 2.93 -4.06
N PRO A 53 14.95 3.62 -5.16
CA PRO A 53 14.73 3.04 -6.48
C PRO A 53 15.99 2.48 -7.17
N ASP A 54 17.11 2.35 -6.46
CA ASP A 54 18.43 2.01 -7.03
C ASP A 54 18.73 0.50 -7.09
N VAL A 55 17.73 -0.37 -6.99
CA VAL A 55 17.94 -1.76 -7.40
C VAL A 55 17.68 -1.83 -8.89
N GLU A 56 18.71 -1.52 -9.69
CA GLU A 56 18.61 -1.66 -11.14
C GLU A 56 18.10 -3.06 -11.49
N LEU A 57 17.12 -3.14 -12.38
CA LEU A 57 16.53 -4.40 -12.84
C LEU A 57 17.61 -5.39 -13.30
N THR A 58 18.70 -4.87 -13.88
CA THR A 58 19.93 -5.60 -14.25
C THR A 58 20.58 -6.30 -13.06
N ALA A 59 20.79 -5.60 -11.93
CA ALA A 59 21.32 -6.20 -10.71
C ALA A 59 20.37 -7.25 -10.09
N VAL A 60 19.05 -7.09 -10.30
CA VAL A 60 18.08 -8.12 -9.91
C VAL A 60 18.17 -9.35 -10.81
N GLN A 61 18.23 -9.15 -12.12
CA GLN A 61 18.40 -10.23 -13.11
C GLN A 61 19.70 -11.01 -12.87
N GLU A 62 20.80 -10.31 -12.56
CA GLU A 62 22.07 -10.94 -12.20
C GLU A 62 21.99 -11.76 -10.90
N LYS A 63 21.28 -11.25 -9.88
CA LYS A 63 21.05 -11.99 -8.63
C LYS A 63 20.09 -13.17 -8.79
N LEU A 64 19.08 -13.06 -9.67
CA LEU A 64 18.19 -14.17 -10.04
C LEU A 64 19.00 -15.28 -10.72
N ALA A 65 19.89 -14.92 -11.66
CA ALA A 65 20.80 -15.87 -12.30
C ALA A 65 21.80 -16.53 -11.32
N GLY A 66 22.13 -15.85 -10.21
CA GLY A 66 23.04 -16.33 -9.16
C GLY A 66 22.42 -17.20 -8.06
N GLY A 67 21.10 -17.45 -8.07
CA GLY A 67 20.41 -18.35 -7.13
C GLY A 67 20.25 -17.83 -5.68
N GLN A 68 20.62 -16.57 -5.39
CA GLN A 68 20.51 -15.98 -4.03
C GLN A 68 19.08 -15.66 -3.58
N ARG A 69 18.08 -15.90 -4.44
CA ARG A 69 16.67 -15.55 -4.20
C ARG A 69 15.73 -16.76 -4.15
N GLU A 70 16.29 -17.97 -4.13
CA GLU A 70 15.55 -19.23 -4.19
C GLU A 70 15.69 -20.04 -2.90
N GLY A 71 14.70 -20.87 -2.60
CA GLY A 71 14.76 -21.82 -1.50
C GLY A 71 13.43 -21.99 -0.78
N ALA A 72 13.45 -22.71 0.33
CA ALA A 72 12.29 -22.84 1.19
C ALA A 72 12.04 -21.52 1.95
N LEU A 73 10.90 -20.89 1.70
CA LEU A 73 10.54 -19.60 2.28
C LEU A 73 10.44 -19.68 3.81
N PHE A 74 11.08 -18.73 4.50
CA PHE A 74 11.26 -18.70 5.95
C PHE A 74 12.07 -19.88 6.53
N VAL A 75 12.83 -20.58 5.69
CA VAL A 75 13.82 -21.58 6.11
C VAL A 75 15.21 -21.17 5.61
N ASN A 76 15.30 -20.79 4.34
CA ASN A 76 16.50 -20.22 3.75
C ASN A 76 16.45 -18.68 3.85
N ALA A 77 17.60 -18.06 4.08
CA ALA A 77 17.77 -16.62 3.95
C ALA A 77 17.60 -16.23 2.47
N ILE A 78 16.60 -15.41 2.17
CA ILE A 78 16.27 -14.97 0.82
C ILE A 78 16.29 -13.45 0.81
N ASP A 79 16.88 -12.83 -0.22
CA ASP A 79 16.76 -11.38 -0.43
C ASP A 79 15.50 -11.10 -1.26
N PRO A 80 14.40 -10.61 -0.67
CA PRO A 80 13.21 -10.32 -1.44
C PRO A 80 13.34 -9.04 -2.26
N ILE A 81 12.45 -8.86 -3.23
CA ILE A 81 12.26 -7.56 -3.90
C ILE A 81 11.17 -6.81 -3.16
N VAL A 82 11.49 -5.62 -2.66
CA VAL A 82 10.52 -4.75 -1.98
C VAL A 82 10.21 -3.58 -2.91
N VAL A 83 8.93 -3.35 -3.13
CA VAL A 83 8.41 -2.29 -4.01
C VAL A 83 7.33 -1.48 -3.30
N GLU A 84 6.96 -0.34 -3.86
CA GLU A 84 5.92 0.49 -3.25
C GLU A 84 4.51 -0.02 -3.60
N LEU A 85 4.21 -0.24 -4.88
CA LEU A 85 2.90 -0.73 -5.34
C LEU A 85 3.01 -2.12 -5.96
N PRO A 86 1.96 -2.97 -5.92
CA PRO A 86 1.98 -4.30 -6.53
C PRO A 86 2.30 -4.29 -8.03
N GLY A 87 1.94 -3.22 -8.75
CA GLY A 87 2.30 -3.05 -10.17
C GLY A 87 3.81 -2.98 -10.40
N ASP A 88 4.54 -2.36 -9.47
CA ASP A 88 5.99 -2.21 -9.55
C ASP A 88 6.71 -3.58 -9.43
N ALA A 89 6.01 -4.64 -8.98
CA ALA A 89 6.54 -6.01 -8.94
C ALA A 89 6.45 -6.75 -10.29
N VAL A 90 5.61 -6.29 -11.22
CA VAL A 90 5.32 -6.99 -12.50
C VAL A 90 6.56 -7.19 -13.38
N PRO A 91 7.47 -6.21 -13.56
CA PRO A 91 8.69 -6.42 -14.36
C PRO A 91 9.55 -7.57 -13.84
N TYR A 92 9.60 -7.77 -12.52
CA TYR A 92 10.36 -8.86 -11.90
C TYR A 92 9.66 -10.21 -12.05
N TRP A 93 8.33 -10.23 -12.01
CA TRP A 93 7.57 -11.44 -12.32
C TRP A 93 7.76 -11.85 -13.79
N GLN A 94 7.73 -10.88 -14.71
CA GLN A 94 7.96 -11.11 -16.13
C GLN A 94 9.36 -11.70 -16.38
N ALA A 95 10.40 -11.18 -15.71
CA ALA A 95 11.76 -11.71 -15.83
C ALA A 95 11.85 -13.21 -15.46
N VAL A 96 11.12 -13.66 -14.44
CA VAL A 96 11.04 -15.09 -14.09
C VAL A 96 10.22 -15.87 -15.12
N ALA A 97 9.11 -15.29 -15.60
CA ALA A 97 8.24 -15.92 -16.58
C ALA A 97 8.93 -16.15 -17.94
N ASP A 98 9.84 -15.26 -18.34
CA ASP A 98 10.63 -15.37 -19.57
C ASP A 98 11.57 -16.59 -19.55
N GLU A 99 12.08 -16.98 -18.37
CA GLU A 99 12.84 -18.22 -18.20
C GLU A 99 11.91 -19.45 -18.22
N SER A 100 10.88 -19.43 -17.38
CA SER A 100 9.88 -20.49 -17.29
C SER A 100 8.62 -20.00 -16.56
N PRO A 101 7.41 -20.18 -17.11
CA PRO A 101 6.18 -19.84 -16.42
C PRO A 101 6.02 -20.65 -15.12
N LEU A 102 6.09 -19.97 -13.98
CA LEU A 102 5.85 -20.54 -12.65
C LEU A 102 4.45 -20.16 -12.13
N PRO A 103 3.92 -20.88 -11.13
CA PRO A 103 2.77 -20.41 -10.35
C PRO A 103 3.06 -19.10 -9.62
N LEU A 104 2.10 -18.18 -9.61
CA LEU A 104 2.10 -17.01 -8.71
C LEU A 104 1.14 -17.27 -7.55
N ILE A 105 1.58 -17.05 -6.31
CA ILE A 105 0.72 -17.00 -5.12
C ILE A 105 0.75 -15.59 -4.54
N VAL A 106 -0.43 -15.00 -4.40
CA VAL A 106 -0.60 -13.63 -3.88
C VAL A 106 -1.25 -13.67 -2.51
N LEU A 107 -0.70 -12.92 -1.56
CA LEU A 107 -1.31 -12.62 -0.26
C LEU A 107 -1.66 -11.13 -0.24
N SER A 108 -2.96 -10.82 -0.34
CA SER A 108 -3.46 -9.44 -0.47
C SER A 108 -4.93 -9.35 -0.04
N LEU A 109 -5.42 -8.15 0.31
CA LEU A 109 -6.82 -7.92 0.72
C LEU A 109 -7.84 -8.38 -0.33
N HIS A 110 -7.53 -8.09 -1.58
CA HIS A 110 -8.27 -8.54 -2.76
C HIS A 110 -7.24 -9.06 -3.77
N PRO A 111 -7.63 -9.94 -4.70
CA PRO A 111 -6.67 -10.69 -5.53
C PRO A 111 -5.97 -9.86 -6.62
N LEU A 112 -6.11 -8.52 -6.60
CA LEU A 112 -5.59 -7.60 -7.62
C LEU A 112 -6.07 -7.93 -9.05
N LEU A 113 -7.30 -8.47 -9.15
CA LEU A 113 -7.94 -8.96 -10.37
C LEU A 113 -9.02 -8.01 -10.91
N GLN A 114 -9.03 -6.74 -10.50
CA GLN A 114 -10.02 -5.81 -11.03
C GLN A 114 -9.90 -5.75 -12.57
N PRO A 115 -11.02 -5.76 -13.31
CA PRO A 115 -10.98 -5.67 -14.77
C PRO A 115 -10.25 -4.40 -15.23
N ILE A 116 -9.50 -4.54 -16.32
CA ILE A 116 -8.89 -3.43 -17.04
C ILE A 116 -9.91 -2.94 -18.07
N PRO A 117 -10.17 -1.63 -18.16
CA PRO A 117 -11.04 -1.08 -19.19
C PRO A 117 -10.58 -1.45 -20.60
N GLU A 118 -11.52 -1.77 -21.49
CA GLU A 118 -11.23 -2.18 -22.87
C GLU A 118 -10.38 -1.14 -23.62
N SER A 119 -10.60 0.14 -23.32
CA SER A 119 -9.85 1.29 -23.85
C SER A 119 -8.35 1.24 -23.51
N ALA A 120 -7.99 0.66 -22.37
CA ALA A 120 -6.62 0.59 -21.85
C ALA A 120 -5.95 -0.78 -22.06
N GLU A 121 -6.70 -1.83 -22.38
CA GLU A 121 -6.25 -3.22 -22.42
C GLU A 121 -4.96 -3.41 -23.24
N LYS A 122 -4.92 -2.90 -24.48
CA LYS A 122 -3.74 -3.03 -25.34
C LYS A 122 -2.50 -2.35 -24.76
N ARG A 123 -2.65 -1.17 -24.15
CA ARG A 123 -1.54 -0.46 -23.49
C ARG A 123 -1.07 -1.22 -22.26
N ALA A 124 -2.02 -1.75 -21.47
CA ALA A 124 -1.72 -2.52 -20.26
C ALA A 124 -0.99 -3.83 -20.58
N LEU A 125 -1.44 -4.58 -21.59
CA LEU A 125 -0.77 -5.81 -22.04
C LEU A 125 0.65 -5.54 -22.55
N ASN A 126 0.86 -4.42 -23.26
CA ASN A 126 2.21 -4.02 -23.68
C ASN A 126 3.09 -3.64 -22.47
N LEU A 127 2.54 -2.89 -21.51
CA LEU A 127 3.25 -2.52 -20.29
C LEU A 127 3.63 -3.75 -19.45
N ALA A 128 2.73 -4.73 -19.32
CA ALA A 128 3.03 -5.96 -18.57
C ALA A 128 4.13 -6.82 -19.20
N ARG A 129 4.23 -6.84 -20.53
CA ARG A 129 5.23 -7.65 -21.26
C ARG A 129 6.58 -6.94 -21.44
N ASN A 130 6.56 -5.63 -21.65
CA ASN A 130 7.71 -4.87 -22.12
C ASN A 130 8.09 -3.70 -21.19
N GLY A 131 7.29 -3.43 -20.16
CA GLY A 131 7.48 -2.29 -19.27
C GLY A 131 8.64 -2.47 -18.31
N THR A 132 9.37 -1.38 -18.10
CA THR A 132 10.40 -1.24 -17.07
C THR A 132 9.80 -0.86 -15.71
N PRO A 133 10.54 -0.99 -14.59
CA PRO A 133 10.11 -0.44 -13.31
C PRO A 133 9.72 1.04 -13.40
N GLU A 134 10.45 1.85 -14.18
CA GLU A 134 10.16 3.28 -14.40
C GLU A 134 8.85 3.49 -15.18
N ASP A 135 8.52 2.61 -16.12
CA ASP A 135 7.24 2.67 -16.82
C ASP A 135 6.06 2.37 -15.88
N PHE A 136 6.21 1.41 -14.96
CA PHE A 136 5.22 1.17 -13.91
C PHE A 136 5.13 2.33 -12.92
N GLN A 137 6.25 3.02 -12.65
CA GLN A 137 6.24 4.29 -11.92
C GLN A 137 5.39 5.36 -12.60
N LYS A 138 5.51 5.51 -13.91
CA LYS A 138 4.77 6.54 -14.66
C LYS A 138 3.32 6.17 -14.96
N LEU A 139 3.05 4.90 -15.27
CA LEU A 139 1.78 4.46 -15.85
C LEU A 139 0.94 3.60 -14.91
N GLY A 140 1.47 3.23 -13.74
CA GLY A 140 0.81 2.35 -12.75
C GLY A 140 0.15 3.09 -11.57
N ARG A 141 0.12 4.43 -11.58
CA ARG A 141 -0.31 5.26 -10.46
C ARG A 141 -1.52 6.11 -10.82
N PHE A 142 -2.60 5.97 -10.06
CA PHE A 142 -3.79 6.81 -10.21
C PHE A 142 -3.49 8.30 -10.03
N SER A 143 -2.45 8.66 -9.29
CA SER A 143 -2.08 10.04 -9.04
C SER A 143 -1.39 10.74 -10.21
N ASN A 144 -0.99 9.99 -11.24
CA ASN A 144 -0.40 10.57 -12.45
C ASN A 144 -1.51 10.94 -13.44
N SER A 145 -1.20 11.76 -14.45
CA SER A 145 -2.25 12.30 -15.34
C SER A 145 -2.84 11.27 -16.32
N ASP A 146 -2.04 10.32 -16.82
CA ASP A 146 -2.49 9.28 -17.76
C ASP A 146 -2.04 7.86 -17.35
N PRO A 147 -2.61 7.30 -16.26
CA PRO A 147 -2.34 5.91 -15.90
C PRO A 147 -2.91 4.95 -16.94
N VAL A 148 -2.19 3.85 -17.16
CA VAL A 148 -2.60 2.73 -18.02
C VAL A 148 -3.34 1.67 -17.21
N LEU A 149 -2.85 1.38 -16.01
CA LEU A 149 -3.44 0.43 -15.09
C LEU A 149 -3.29 0.93 -13.65
N LEU A 150 -4.17 0.47 -12.79
CA LEU A 150 -4.17 0.75 -11.36
C LEU A 150 -3.53 -0.41 -10.58
N PRO A 151 -3.01 -0.16 -9.37
CA PRO A 151 -2.39 -1.22 -8.55
C PRO A 151 -3.31 -2.42 -8.29
N ILE A 152 -4.61 -2.19 -8.20
CA ILE A 152 -5.63 -3.22 -7.99
C ILE A 152 -5.92 -4.10 -9.23
N GLN A 153 -5.27 -3.80 -10.36
CA GLN A 153 -5.33 -4.53 -11.64
C GLN A 153 -4.02 -5.26 -11.96
N SER A 154 -3.01 -5.19 -11.07
CA SER A 154 -1.65 -5.69 -11.37
C SER A 154 -1.58 -7.20 -11.59
N VAL A 155 -2.41 -8.01 -10.91
CA VAL A 155 -2.48 -9.45 -11.20
C VAL A 155 -3.35 -9.68 -12.43
N ARG A 156 -4.41 -8.88 -12.64
CA ARG A 156 -5.27 -9.01 -13.82
C ARG A 156 -4.47 -8.96 -15.12
N VAL A 157 -3.62 -7.93 -15.27
CA VAL A 157 -2.83 -7.75 -16.49
C VAL A 157 -1.87 -8.91 -16.76
N THR A 158 -1.34 -9.55 -15.71
CA THR A 158 -0.41 -10.68 -15.81
C THR A 158 -1.11 -11.99 -16.19
N VAL A 159 -2.35 -12.17 -15.74
CA VAL A 159 -3.21 -13.29 -16.15
C VAL A 159 -3.58 -13.13 -17.63
N ASP A 160 -4.00 -11.93 -18.01
CA ASP A 160 -4.41 -11.64 -19.40
C ASP A 160 -3.21 -11.65 -20.37
N SER A 161 -1.99 -11.33 -19.90
CA SER A 161 -0.77 -11.44 -20.71
C SER A 161 -0.23 -12.87 -20.84
N GLY A 162 -0.67 -13.76 -19.95
CA GLY A 162 -0.30 -15.18 -19.88
C GLY A 162 1.03 -15.49 -19.21
N MET A 163 1.36 -14.73 -18.17
CA MET A 163 2.66 -14.73 -17.51
C MET A 163 2.93 -15.98 -16.65
N PHE A 164 1.90 -16.64 -16.12
CA PHE A 164 2.05 -17.66 -15.09
C PHE A 164 1.41 -19.00 -15.44
N LYS A 165 1.91 -20.09 -14.86
CA LYS A 165 1.34 -21.45 -15.02
C LYS A 165 -0.05 -21.58 -14.39
N ARG A 166 -0.24 -20.96 -13.22
CA ARG A 166 -1.48 -20.92 -12.44
C ARG A 166 -1.44 -19.77 -11.43
N LEU A 167 -2.60 -19.37 -10.93
CA LEU A 167 -2.73 -18.31 -9.93
C LEU A 167 -3.28 -18.87 -8.61
N GLY A 168 -2.60 -18.55 -7.52
CA GLY A 168 -3.05 -18.76 -6.15
C GLY A 168 -3.33 -17.42 -5.46
N TRP A 169 -4.39 -17.35 -4.66
CA TRP A 169 -4.66 -16.22 -3.77
C TRP A 169 -4.93 -16.72 -2.36
N VAL A 170 -4.16 -16.27 -1.37
CA VAL A 170 -4.49 -16.47 0.04
C VAL A 170 -5.31 -15.26 0.49
N PHE A 171 -6.60 -15.48 0.74
CA PHE A 171 -7.48 -14.38 1.15
C PHE A 171 -7.38 -14.13 2.67
N PRO A 172 -7.41 -12.88 3.12
CA PRO A 172 -7.24 -12.55 4.52
C PRO A 172 -8.56 -12.77 5.28
N THR A 173 -8.61 -13.86 6.02
CA THR A 173 -9.72 -14.17 6.94
C THR A 173 -9.18 -14.73 8.25
N ARG A 174 -9.93 -14.47 9.33
CA ARG A 174 -9.76 -15.12 10.63
C ARG A 174 -10.91 -16.06 10.98
N SER A 175 -11.96 -16.08 10.16
CA SER A 175 -13.08 -17.00 10.34
C SER A 175 -12.59 -18.43 10.17
N PRO A 176 -13.03 -19.39 10.99
CA PRO A 176 -12.77 -20.81 10.78
C PRO A 176 -13.19 -21.29 9.37
N ILE A 177 -12.57 -22.38 8.90
CA ILE A 177 -12.81 -22.95 7.56
C ILE A 177 -14.29 -23.36 7.38
N GLU A 178 -14.89 -23.87 8.45
CA GLU A 178 -16.27 -24.30 8.53
C GLU A 178 -17.29 -23.16 8.42
N ASP A 179 -16.88 -21.93 8.74
CA ASP A 179 -17.74 -20.74 8.70
C ASP A 179 -17.72 -20.03 7.34
N ILE A 180 -16.86 -20.48 6.41
CA ILE A 180 -16.78 -19.92 5.07
C ILE A 180 -17.98 -20.40 4.24
N ASP A 181 -18.89 -19.48 3.90
CA ASP A 181 -19.98 -19.75 2.96
C ASP A 181 -19.49 -19.65 1.50
N PRO A 182 -19.43 -20.77 0.75
CA PRO A 182 -18.98 -20.76 -0.63
C PRO A 182 -19.90 -19.98 -1.57
N ASN A 183 -21.21 -19.90 -1.28
CA ASN A 183 -22.15 -19.21 -2.15
C ASN A 183 -21.97 -17.71 -2.06
N THR A 184 -21.83 -17.18 -0.84
CA THR A 184 -21.48 -15.77 -0.61
C THR A 184 -20.15 -15.42 -1.28
N PHE A 185 -19.12 -16.27 -1.13
CA PHE A 185 -17.83 -16.05 -1.78
C PHE A 185 -17.94 -15.97 -3.31
N ARG A 186 -18.61 -16.94 -3.96
CA ARG A 186 -18.83 -16.93 -5.42
C ARG A 186 -19.59 -15.69 -5.88
N GLN A 187 -20.61 -15.30 -5.14
CA GLN A 187 -21.39 -14.10 -5.46
C GLN A 187 -20.52 -12.85 -5.37
N GLN A 188 -19.65 -12.73 -4.37
CA GLN A 188 -18.70 -11.62 -4.25
C GLN A 188 -17.70 -11.58 -5.41
N MET A 189 -17.10 -12.72 -5.78
CA MET A 189 -16.16 -12.79 -6.91
C MET A 189 -16.78 -12.32 -8.22
N LYS A 190 -18.07 -12.64 -8.44
CA LYS A 190 -18.86 -12.17 -9.57
C LYS A 190 -19.19 -10.68 -9.47
N THR A 191 -19.73 -10.23 -8.33
CA THR A 191 -20.18 -8.84 -8.14
C THR A 191 -19.04 -7.84 -8.25
N LEU A 192 -17.85 -8.21 -7.76
CA LEU A 192 -16.65 -7.38 -7.85
C LEU A 192 -15.94 -7.48 -9.21
N GLY A 193 -16.42 -8.35 -10.10
CA GLY A 193 -15.84 -8.53 -11.44
C GLY A 193 -14.50 -9.27 -11.48
N PHE A 194 -14.05 -9.85 -10.36
CA PHE A 194 -12.79 -10.61 -10.33
C PHE A 194 -12.88 -11.88 -11.18
N LEU A 195 -14.06 -12.50 -11.25
CA LEU A 195 -14.35 -13.65 -12.11
C LEU A 195 -15.59 -13.38 -12.97
N SER A 196 -15.62 -13.99 -14.16
CA SER A 196 -16.85 -14.04 -14.96
C SER A 196 -17.95 -14.80 -14.20
N VAL A 197 -19.21 -14.59 -14.60
CA VAL A 197 -20.36 -15.28 -14.01
C VAL A 197 -20.19 -16.80 -14.04
N GLU A 198 -19.68 -17.31 -15.17
CA GLU A 198 -19.41 -18.73 -15.38
C GLU A 198 -18.30 -19.25 -14.47
N ASN A 199 -17.13 -18.58 -14.46
CA ASN A 199 -15.99 -19.00 -13.66
C ASN A 199 -16.28 -18.95 -12.15
N ALA A 200 -17.01 -17.92 -11.70
CA ALA A 200 -17.44 -17.80 -10.30
C ALA A 200 -18.38 -18.95 -9.91
N ALA A 201 -19.38 -19.27 -10.75
CA ALA A 201 -20.30 -20.38 -10.49
C ALA A 201 -19.59 -21.75 -10.50
N ALA A 202 -18.54 -21.89 -11.32
CA ALA A 202 -17.77 -23.12 -11.45
C ALA A 202 -16.77 -23.37 -10.31
N LEU A 203 -16.52 -22.41 -9.41
CA LEU A 203 -15.60 -22.59 -8.27
C LEU A 203 -16.07 -23.74 -7.36
N LYS A 204 -15.20 -24.72 -7.16
CA LYS A 204 -15.41 -25.85 -6.25
C LYS A 204 -14.73 -25.58 -4.91
N TYR A 205 -15.47 -25.66 -3.82
CA TYR A 205 -14.94 -25.49 -2.47
C TYR A 205 -14.68 -26.85 -1.82
N THR A 206 -13.49 -27.05 -1.27
CA THR A 206 -13.13 -28.28 -0.54
C THR A 206 -12.12 -27.91 0.56
N SER A 207 -12.49 -28.16 1.81
CA SER A 207 -11.62 -28.01 2.98
C SER A 207 -10.81 -26.71 3.03
N GLY A 208 -11.47 -25.55 2.84
CA GLY A 208 -10.81 -24.25 2.90
C GLY A 208 -10.19 -23.78 1.60
N ILE A 209 -10.35 -24.52 0.49
CA ILE A 209 -9.77 -24.16 -0.81
C ILE A 209 -10.88 -24.07 -1.86
N PHE A 210 -10.94 -22.93 -2.58
CA PHE A 210 -11.71 -22.83 -3.81
C PHE A 210 -10.81 -23.13 -5.00
N ASN A 211 -11.27 -23.97 -5.93
CA ASN A 211 -10.56 -24.27 -7.17
C ASN A 211 -11.47 -24.01 -8.38
N GLY A 212 -10.91 -23.40 -9.42
CA GLY A 212 -11.60 -23.19 -10.68
C GLY A 212 -10.66 -22.61 -11.73
N LYS A 213 -11.22 -21.75 -12.59
CA LYS A 213 -10.50 -21.16 -13.72
C LYS A 213 -10.65 -19.64 -13.76
N ILE A 214 -9.63 -18.96 -14.29
CA ILE A 214 -9.68 -17.54 -14.68
C ILE A 214 -8.93 -17.35 -15.99
N SER A 215 -9.56 -16.77 -17.01
CA SER A 215 -8.94 -16.57 -18.34
C SER A 215 -8.22 -17.83 -18.89
N GLY A 216 -8.74 -19.03 -18.60
CA GLY A 216 -8.14 -20.33 -18.98
C GLY A 216 -7.12 -20.93 -17.99
N TYR A 217 -6.61 -20.14 -17.04
CA TYR A 217 -5.64 -20.55 -16.02
C TYR A 217 -6.29 -21.28 -14.86
N ASP A 218 -5.58 -22.23 -14.26
CA ASP A 218 -5.95 -22.79 -12.96
C ASP A 218 -5.89 -21.68 -11.90
N PHE A 219 -6.98 -21.55 -11.14
CA PHE A 219 -7.13 -20.57 -10.08
C PHE A 219 -7.49 -21.26 -8.78
N SER A 220 -6.70 -21.01 -7.74
CA SER A 220 -6.93 -21.53 -6.39
C SER A 220 -7.00 -20.37 -5.39
N VAL A 221 -8.03 -20.37 -4.54
CA VAL A 221 -8.16 -19.45 -3.41
C VAL A 221 -8.04 -20.23 -2.12
N TYR A 222 -7.07 -19.86 -1.29
CA TYR A 222 -6.71 -20.56 -0.07
C TYR A 222 -7.18 -19.79 1.15
N HIS A 223 -7.91 -20.46 2.03
CA HIS A 223 -8.02 -20.05 3.42
C HIS A 223 -6.62 -20.10 4.08
N PRO A 224 -6.23 -19.15 4.95
CA PRO A 224 -4.91 -19.14 5.58
C PRO A 224 -4.58 -20.45 6.32
N GLY A 225 -5.57 -21.05 6.98
CA GLY A 225 -5.44 -22.37 7.64
C GLY A 225 -5.47 -23.59 6.71
N ALA A 226 -5.63 -23.40 5.41
CA ALA A 226 -5.64 -24.46 4.40
C ALA A 226 -4.48 -24.33 3.40
N ILE A 227 -3.53 -23.41 3.64
CA ILE A 227 -2.31 -23.34 2.83
C ILE A 227 -1.52 -24.63 3.03
N GLY A 228 -1.09 -25.23 1.93
CA GLY A 228 -0.37 -26.50 1.93
C GLY A 228 0.80 -26.48 0.96
N HIS A 229 1.52 -27.59 0.90
CA HIS A 229 2.67 -27.77 0.03
C HIS A 229 2.36 -27.44 -1.44
N GLN A 230 3.30 -26.79 -2.11
CA GLN A 230 3.21 -26.49 -3.54
C GLN A 230 4.14 -27.44 -4.30
N PRO A 231 3.63 -28.18 -5.30
CA PRO A 231 4.41 -29.20 -5.99
C PRO A 231 5.49 -28.61 -6.91
N ASP A 232 5.29 -27.38 -7.38
CA ASP A 232 6.24 -26.63 -8.20
C ASP A 232 6.85 -25.50 -7.36
N PRO A 233 8.09 -25.05 -7.67
CA PRO A 233 8.58 -23.76 -7.20
C PRO A 233 7.59 -22.64 -7.57
N VAL A 234 7.39 -21.68 -6.67
CA VAL A 234 6.42 -20.60 -6.87
C VAL A 234 7.05 -19.21 -6.79
N ILE A 235 6.41 -18.25 -7.43
CA ILE A 235 6.58 -16.83 -7.13
C ILE A 235 5.60 -16.49 -6.03
N VAL A 236 6.05 -15.82 -4.97
CA VAL A 236 5.17 -15.36 -3.88
C VAL A 236 5.18 -13.85 -3.83
N HIS A 237 3.99 -13.24 -3.86
CA HIS A 237 3.82 -11.82 -3.65
C HIS A 237 3.05 -11.55 -2.35
N PHE A 238 3.62 -10.72 -1.49
CA PHE A 238 2.94 -10.19 -0.31
C PHE A 238 2.60 -8.72 -0.54
N ASP A 239 1.32 -8.40 -0.47
CA ASP A 239 0.86 -7.01 -0.41
C ASP A 239 0.46 -6.66 1.03
N LEU A 240 0.87 -5.48 1.52
CA LEU A 240 0.63 -5.08 2.90
C LEU A 240 -0.87 -5.06 3.24
N SER A 241 -1.74 -4.83 2.25
CA SER A 241 -3.20 -4.87 2.45
C SER A 241 -3.69 -6.22 2.97
N TYR A 242 -2.95 -7.33 2.78
CA TYR A 242 -3.30 -8.62 3.37
C TYR A 242 -3.53 -8.48 4.87
N PHE A 243 -2.61 -7.83 5.59
CA PHE A 243 -2.72 -7.66 7.04
C PHE A 243 -3.86 -6.72 7.43
N LYS A 244 -4.22 -5.75 6.58
CA LYS A 244 -5.41 -4.90 6.79
C LYS A 244 -6.70 -5.71 6.85
N GLY A 245 -6.81 -6.81 6.09
CA GLY A 245 -8.01 -7.66 6.08
C GLY A 245 -8.21 -8.52 7.33
N ILE A 246 -7.15 -8.77 8.08
CA ILE A 246 -7.14 -9.64 9.27
C ILE A 246 -6.87 -8.87 10.56
N TYR A 247 -6.28 -7.68 10.50
CA TYR A 247 -6.05 -6.82 11.66
C TYR A 247 -7.33 -6.13 12.12
N LYS A 248 -7.63 -6.22 13.42
CA LYS A 248 -8.77 -5.54 14.06
C LYS A 248 -8.31 -4.39 14.94
N ASN A 249 -7.44 -4.68 15.90
CA ASN A 249 -6.82 -3.71 16.79
C ASN A 249 -5.61 -4.36 17.50
N PRO A 250 -4.72 -3.59 18.14
CA PRO A 250 -3.53 -4.13 18.81
C PRO A 250 -3.82 -5.15 19.92
N VAL A 251 -5.01 -5.11 20.53
CA VAL A 251 -5.40 -5.99 21.65
C VAL A 251 -5.85 -7.36 21.14
N SER A 252 -6.82 -7.38 20.22
CA SER A 252 -7.43 -8.62 19.69
C SER A 252 -6.61 -9.27 18.57
N THR A 253 -5.72 -8.49 17.96
CA THR A 253 -4.80 -8.91 16.88
C THR A 253 -3.44 -8.24 17.07
N PRO A 254 -2.60 -8.75 17.98
CA PRO A 254 -1.22 -8.27 18.09
C PRO A 254 -0.51 -8.40 16.73
N ILE A 255 -0.14 -7.26 16.14
CA ILE A 255 0.18 -7.21 14.72
C ILE A 255 1.43 -8.00 14.33
N TYR A 256 2.46 -8.01 15.20
CA TYR A 256 3.63 -8.86 15.01
C TYR A 256 3.36 -10.34 15.26
N GLY A 257 2.40 -10.66 16.15
CA GLY A 257 1.93 -12.02 16.34
C GLY A 257 1.22 -12.56 15.09
N LEU A 258 0.46 -11.70 14.42
CA LEU A 258 -0.18 -12.03 13.14
C LEU A 258 0.87 -12.30 12.05
N LEU A 259 1.89 -11.45 11.97
CA LEU A 259 3.01 -11.62 11.05
C LEU A 259 3.76 -12.95 11.28
N HIS A 260 4.08 -13.25 12.54
CA HIS A 260 4.72 -14.50 12.95
C HIS A 260 3.88 -15.73 12.60
N GLN A 261 2.57 -15.69 12.84
CA GLN A 261 1.65 -16.77 12.47
C GLN A 261 1.61 -17.02 10.97
N THR A 262 1.50 -15.96 10.16
CA THR A 262 1.51 -16.07 8.69
C THR A 262 2.81 -16.69 8.19
N ALA A 263 3.95 -16.18 8.65
CA ALA A 263 5.27 -16.69 8.24
C ALA A 263 5.49 -18.14 8.69
N SER A 264 5.08 -18.49 9.92
CA SER A 264 5.16 -19.86 10.44
C SER A 264 4.30 -20.84 9.65
N ALA A 265 3.09 -20.44 9.27
CA ALA A 265 2.21 -21.29 8.47
C ALA A 265 2.81 -21.58 7.07
N ILE A 266 3.40 -20.57 6.43
CA ILE A 266 4.08 -20.72 5.13
C ILE A 266 5.35 -21.59 5.27
N ARG A 267 6.13 -21.38 6.34
CA ARG A 267 7.30 -22.21 6.66
C ARG A 267 6.90 -23.68 6.81
N ALA A 268 5.84 -23.95 7.56
CA ALA A 268 5.32 -25.31 7.76
C ALA A 268 4.79 -25.94 6.46
N ALA A 269 4.23 -25.13 5.56
CA ALA A 269 3.80 -25.59 4.23
C ALA A 269 4.98 -25.93 3.30
N GLY A 270 6.21 -25.52 3.64
CA GLY A 270 7.42 -25.87 2.91
C GLY A 270 7.43 -25.35 1.47
N TRP A 271 6.98 -24.11 1.27
CA TRP A 271 6.95 -23.50 -0.06
C TRP A 271 8.36 -23.25 -0.58
N ASN A 272 8.73 -23.95 -1.66
CA ASN A 272 9.93 -23.63 -2.41
C ASN A 272 9.64 -22.45 -3.33
N VAL A 273 10.41 -21.37 -3.22
CA VAL A 273 10.18 -20.14 -3.97
C VAL A 273 11.32 -19.86 -4.95
N LYS A 274 10.97 -19.29 -6.10
CA LYS A 274 11.91 -18.75 -7.09
C LYS A 274 12.13 -17.24 -6.90
N LEU A 275 11.08 -16.56 -6.45
CA LEU A 275 11.07 -15.12 -6.25
C LEU A 275 10.05 -14.77 -5.15
N VAL A 276 10.45 -13.84 -4.28
CA VAL A 276 9.57 -13.21 -3.29
C VAL A 276 9.52 -11.72 -3.57
N THR A 277 8.32 -11.19 -3.80
CA THR A 277 8.10 -9.74 -3.91
C THR A 277 7.17 -9.24 -2.81
N LEU A 278 7.41 -8.03 -2.32
CA LEU A 278 6.67 -7.41 -1.22
C LEU A 278 6.27 -5.98 -1.62
N SER A 279 5.01 -5.60 -1.46
CA SER A 279 4.53 -4.23 -1.70
C SER A 279 4.00 -3.55 -0.44
N PHE A 280 4.41 -2.30 -0.22
CA PHE A 280 3.92 -1.49 0.90
C PHE A 280 2.48 -1.01 0.69
N SER A 281 2.08 -0.67 -0.54
CA SER A 281 0.77 -0.13 -0.88
C SER A 281 0.34 1.08 -0.03
N THR A 282 1.32 1.92 0.36
CA THR A 282 1.07 3.13 1.15
C THR A 282 1.04 4.40 0.32
N GLU A 283 1.74 4.45 -0.82
CA GLU A 283 1.77 5.62 -1.70
C GLU A 283 0.37 6.01 -2.22
N ASN A 284 -0.46 5.03 -2.58
CA ASN A 284 -1.83 5.25 -3.03
C ASN A 284 -2.84 5.44 -1.87
N GLN A 285 -2.36 5.51 -0.62
CA GLN A 285 -3.14 5.66 0.61
C GLN A 285 -4.19 4.55 0.85
N ALA A 286 -4.11 3.44 0.12
CA ALA A 286 -4.99 2.28 0.36
C ALA A 286 -4.68 1.61 1.70
N VAL A 287 -3.42 1.69 2.13
CA VAL A 287 -2.94 1.24 3.45
C VAL A 287 -2.27 2.41 4.18
N SER A 288 -2.50 2.49 5.50
CA SER A 288 -1.92 3.55 6.35
C SER A 288 -0.41 3.40 6.51
N LEU A 289 0.30 4.52 6.54
CA LEU A 289 1.73 4.58 6.87
C LEU A 289 2.05 4.07 8.28
N GLU A 290 1.09 4.12 9.20
CA GLU A 290 1.23 3.60 10.57
C GLU A 290 1.56 2.11 10.62
N VAL A 291 1.20 1.35 9.58
CA VAL A 291 1.49 -0.10 9.50
C VAL A 291 2.54 -0.43 8.44
N ARG A 292 3.15 0.58 7.80
CA ARG A 292 4.19 0.40 6.77
C ARG A 292 5.35 -0.49 7.25
N PHE A 293 5.73 -0.34 8.51
CA PHE A 293 6.80 -1.10 9.15
C PHE A 293 6.60 -2.62 9.09
N LEU A 294 5.37 -3.11 8.95
CA LEU A 294 5.10 -4.55 8.90
C LEU A 294 5.70 -5.19 7.67
N MET A 295 5.70 -4.48 6.54
CA MET A 295 6.29 -5.04 5.33
C MET A 295 7.82 -5.04 5.40
N ALA A 296 8.41 -4.03 6.04
CA ALA A 296 9.84 -4.03 6.37
C ALA A 296 10.20 -5.19 7.33
N ALA A 297 9.36 -5.44 8.35
CA ALA A 297 9.52 -6.56 9.26
C ALA A 297 9.38 -7.91 8.55
N LEU A 298 8.43 -8.05 7.62
CA LEU A 298 8.29 -9.26 6.82
C LEU A 298 9.52 -9.50 5.94
N ALA A 299 10.01 -8.46 5.26
CA ALA A 299 11.23 -8.55 4.46
C ALA A 299 12.42 -9.00 5.32
N GLU A 300 12.53 -8.47 6.55
CA GLU A 300 13.56 -8.87 7.50
C GLU A 300 13.41 -10.34 7.93
N MET A 301 12.19 -10.84 8.15
CA MET A 301 11.96 -12.26 8.44
C MET A 301 12.27 -13.18 7.25
N VAL A 302 12.09 -12.71 6.01
CA VAL A 302 12.49 -13.45 4.81
C VAL A 302 14.02 -13.52 4.69
N ARG A 303 14.73 -12.43 5.02
CA ARG A 303 16.20 -12.39 5.03
C ARG A 303 16.80 -13.19 6.19
N ASN A 304 16.17 -13.14 7.36
CA ASN A 304 16.65 -13.70 8.62
C ASN A 304 15.59 -14.63 9.24
N PRO A 305 15.41 -15.85 8.70
CA PRO A 305 14.35 -16.77 9.13
C PRO A 305 14.46 -17.22 10.60
N ASP A 306 15.63 -17.13 11.23
CA ASP A 306 15.86 -17.42 12.65
C ASP A 306 15.03 -16.52 13.59
N LEU A 307 14.53 -15.37 13.09
CA LEU A 307 13.60 -14.50 13.81
C LEU A 307 12.27 -15.20 14.17
N LEU A 308 11.92 -16.28 13.48
CA LEU A 308 10.74 -17.08 13.85
C LEU A 308 10.93 -17.87 15.15
N GLU A 309 12.17 -18.14 15.55
CA GLU A 309 12.50 -18.93 16.74
C GLU A 309 13.01 -18.07 17.90
N THR A 310 13.73 -16.99 17.58
CA THR A 310 14.48 -16.19 18.57
C THR A 310 13.64 -15.12 19.28
N GLY A 311 12.39 -14.91 18.87
CA GLY A 311 11.48 -13.90 19.42
C GLY A 311 11.52 -12.58 18.66
N LEU A 312 10.71 -11.62 19.09
CA LEU A 312 10.62 -10.31 18.43
C LEU A 312 11.88 -9.47 18.73
N PRO A 313 12.46 -8.80 17.72
CA PRO A 313 13.46 -7.78 17.96
C PRO A 313 12.98 -6.75 19.01
N PRO A 314 13.84 -6.31 19.94
CA PRO A 314 13.44 -5.38 21.00
C PRO A 314 12.75 -4.09 20.50
N ALA A 315 13.13 -3.57 19.33
CA ALA A 315 12.46 -2.42 18.72
C ALA A 315 11.00 -2.72 18.35
N TRP A 316 10.73 -3.93 17.82
CA TRP A 316 9.40 -4.38 17.44
C TRP A 316 8.53 -4.60 18.69
N GLU A 317 9.11 -5.14 19.76
CA GLU A 317 8.40 -5.27 21.05
C GLU A 317 7.98 -3.93 21.61
N LYS A 318 8.89 -2.93 21.63
CA LYS A 318 8.55 -1.58 22.11
C LYS A 318 7.43 -0.94 21.28
N ARG A 319 7.47 -1.09 19.95
CA ARG A 319 6.38 -0.63 19.07
C ARG A 319 5.07 -1.34 19.39
N ALA A 320 5.09 -2.65 19.53
CA ALA A 320 3.88 -3.42 19.87
C ALA A 320 3.26 -2.94 21.19
N GLN A 321 4.09 -2.66 22.19
CA GLN A 321 3.66 -2.09 23.48
C GLN A 321 3.07 -0.68 23.31
N ALA A 322 3.69 0.19 22.50
CA ALA A 322 3.18 1.53 22.22
C ALA A 322 1.80 1.49 21.55
N MET A 323 1.64 0.63 20.54
CA MET A 323 0.36 0.43 19.86
C MET A 323 -0.71 -0.10 20.81
N TYR A 324 -0.36 -1.06 21.67
CA TYR A 324 -1.26 -1.60 22.69
C TYR A 324 -1.71 -0.52 23.68
N ALA A 325 -0.78 0.27 24.23
CA ALA A 325 -1.10 1.37 25.13
C ALA A 325 -2.02 2.41 24.48
N GLY A 326 -1.77 2.75 23.21
CA GLY A 326 -2.63 3.65 22.44
C GLY A 326 -4.05 3.11 22.28
N ALA A 327 -4.19 1.83 21.95
CA ALA A 327 -5.50 1.16 21.82
C ALA A 327 -6.26 1.05 23.15
N MET A 328 -5.56 1.04 24.29
CA MET A 328 -6.15 1.05 25.63
C MET A 328 -6.43 2.46 26.17
N TYR A 329 -6.37 3.49 25.31
CA TYR A 329 -6.55 4.91 25.69
C TYR A 329 -5.56 5.42 26.75
N MET A 330 -4.42 4.73 26.91
CA MET A 330 -3.34 5.13 27.80
C MET A 330 -2.39 6.07 27.07
N GLU A 331 -2.92 7.23 26.65
CA GLU A 331 -2.25 8.15 25.72
C GLU A 331 -0.87 8.60 26.24
N SER A 332 -0.75 8.90 27.53
CA SER A 332 0.53 9.25 28.17
C SER A 332 1.57 8.14 28.02
N ASP A 333 1.16 6.87 28.21
CA ASP A 333 2.09 5.75 28.19
C ASP A 333 2.46 5.37 26.76
N ALA A 334 1.52 5.44 25.82
CA ALA A 334 1.80 5.32 24.39
C ALA A 334 2.86 6.35 23.95
N LYS A 335 2.71 7.62 24.35
CA LYS A 335 3.69 8.69 24.06
C LYS A 335 5.07 8.41 24.65
N LYS A 336 5.14 7.96 25.91
CA LYS A 336 6.40 7.58 26.55
C LYS A 336 7.07 6.42 25.81
N LEU A 337 6.30 5.43 25.37
CA LEU A 337 6.80 4.27 24.65
C LEU A 337 7.30 4.64 23.24
N ILE A 338 6.56 5.48 22.51
CA ILE A 338 6.99 6.01 21.21
C ILE A 338 8.32 6.77 21.34
N ARG A 339 8.40 7.68 22.31
CA ARG A 339 9.65 8.43 22.59
C ARG A 339 10.80 7.50 22.94
N ALA A 340 10.57 6.56 23.87
CA ALA A 340 11.58 5.60 24.27
C ALA A 340 12.02 4.69 23.11
N ALA A 341 11.12 4.36 22.17
CA ALA A 341 11.46 3.61 20.96
C ALA A 341 12.36 4.42 20.04
N ALA A 342 12.00 5.67 19.72
CA ALA A 342 12.81 6.54 18.87
C ALA A 342 14.18 6.87 19.50
N GLU A 343 14.26 7.06 20.81
CA GLU A 343 15.52 7.29 21.52
C GLU A 343 16.42 6.04 21.59
N SER A 344 15.81 4.86 21.77
CA SER A 344 16.56 3.60 21.84
C SER A 344 17.03 3.11 20.47
N TYR A 345 16.30 3.48 19.42
CA TYR A 345 16.49 3.04 18.05
C TYR A 345 16.38 4.24 17.09
N PRO A 346 17.40 5.12 17.05
CA PRO A 346 17.36 6.34 16.25
C PRO A 346 17.31 6.09 14.74
N ASP A 347 17.70 4.90 14.29
CA ASP A 347 17.63 4.49 12.88
C ASP A 347 16.32 3.76 12.53
N ASP A 348 15.32 3.76 13.42
CA ASP A 348 14.00 3.18 13.16
C ASP A 348 13.05 4.23 12.57
N ALA A 349 12.94 4.23 11.24
CA ALA A 349 12.09 5.14 10.48
C ALA A 349 10.63 5.18 10.98
N ALA A 350 10.08 4.04 11.39
CA ALA A 350 8.69 4.00 11.83
C ALA A 350 8.53 4.62 13.22
N ALA A 351 9.50 4.45 14.12
CA ALA A 351 9.47 5.12 15.43
C ALA A 351 9.60 6.65 15.29
N LEU A 352 10.40 7.12 14.33
CA LEU A 352 10.50 8.54 13.99
C LEU A 352 9.21 9.07 13.35
N TYR A 353 8.58 8.29 12.47
CA TYR A 353 7.26 8.62 11.93
C TYR A 353 6.19 8.73 13.03
N ASP A 354 6.17 7.79 13.99
CA ASP A 354 5.26 7.84 15.14
C ASP A 354 5.50 9.12 15.98
N MET A 355 6.77 9.49 16.20
CA MET A 355 7.16 10.75 16.85
C MET A 355 6.71 11.99 16.06
N ALA A 356 6.81 11.95 14.73
CA ALA A 356 6.34 13.02 13.86
C ALA A 356 4.84 13.24 14.01
N MET A 357 4.05 12.17 13.88
CA MET A 357 2.59 12.23 13.99
C MET A 357 2.15 12.71 15.38
N LEU A 358 2.84 12.24 16.42
CA LEU A 358 2.61 12.69 17.79
C LEU A 358 2.87 14.20 17.97
N SER A 359 3.99 14.70 17.45
CA SER A 359 4.37 16.11 17.59
C SER A 359 3.40 17.02 16.82
N LEU A 360 3.00 16.63 15.61
CA LEU A 360 1.97 17.32 14.82
C LEU A 360 0.62 17.36 15.55
N GLN A 361 0.21 16.26 16.17
CA GLN A 361 -1.03 16.21 16.96
C GLN A 361 -0.99 17.17 18.16
N GLN A 362 0.19 17.41 18.74
CA GLN A 362 0.40 18.33 19.86
C GLN A 362 0.55 19.79 19.44
N GLY A 363 0.53 20.08 18.14
CA GLY A 363 0.72 21.43 17.60
C GLY A 363 2.19 21.86 17.49
N ASP A 364 3.14 20.97 17.80
CA ASP A 364 4.55 21.17 17.50
C ASP A 364 4.80 20.84 16.02
N ASN A 365 4.38 21.78 15.17
CA ASN A 365 4.45 21.62 13.72
C ASN A 365 5.89 21.45 13.23
N GLN A 366 6.83 22.24 13.76
CA GLN A 366 8.22 22.19 13.32
C GLN A 366 8.90 20.89 13.79
N GLY A 367 8.77 20.52 15.06
CA GLY A 367 9.35 19.27 15.56
C GLY A 367 8.76 18.05 14.87
N GLY A 368 7.45 18.08 14.56
CA GLY A 368 6.80 17.04 13.76
C GLY A 368 7.35 16.92 12.34
N ILE A 369 7.63 18.05 11.68
CA ILE A 369 8.25 18.05 10.35
C ILE A 369 9.69 17.51 10.41
N ASP A 370 10.47 17.92 11.42
CA ASP A 370 11.86 17.48 11.57
C ASP A 370 11.96 15.96 11.76
N PHE A 371 11.08 15.38 12.59
CA PHE A 371 11.00 13.92 12.74
C PHE A 371 10.53 13.21 11.47
N LEU A 372 9.60 13.81 10.72
CA LEU A 372 9.12 13.24 9.47
C LEU A 372 10.23 13.27 8.40
N ASP A 373 10.98 14.36 8.29
CA ASP A 373 12.13 14.47 7.38
C ASP A 373 13.18 13.39 7.68
N GLU A 374 13.45 13.11 8.95
CA GLU A 374 14.38 12.05 9.35
C GLU A 374 13.83 10.65 9.07
N ALA A 375 12.54 10.41 9.32
CA ALA A 375 11.87 9.16 8.93
C ALA A 375 11.95 8.93 7.42
N VAL A 376 11.73 9.98 6.62
CA VAL A 376 11.83 9.96 5.16
C VAL A 376 13.26 9.74 4.69
N ARG A 377 14.26 10.27 5.40
CA ARG A 377 15.68 10.02 5.11
C ARG A 377 16.05 8.54 5.28
N LEU A 378 15.44 7.85 6.24
CA LEU A 378 15.69 6.44 6.53
C LEU A 378 14.83 5.51 5.65
N ASP A 379 13.57 5.87 5.40
CA ASP A 379 12.66 5.18 4.49
C ASP A 379 11.84 6.21 3.70
N SER A 380 12.22 6.38 2.43
CA SER A 380 11.64 7.38 1.53
C SER A 380 10.13 7.23 1.33
N GLY A 381 9.54 6.05 1.56
CA GLY A 381 8.10 5.89 1.42
C GLY A 381 7.26 6.58 2.50
N TYR A 382 7.86 7.02 3.61
CA TYR A 382 7.18 7.93 4.53
C TYR A 382 6.89 9.31 3.91
N ALA A 383 7.49 9.64 2.76
CA ALA A 383 7.21 10.89 2.06
C ALA A 383 5.74 10.98 1.61
N SER A 384 5.04 9.84 1.50
CA SER A 384 3.59 9.81 1.25
C SER A 384 2.76 10.48 2.35
N ALA A 385 3.35 10.81 3.51
CA ALA A 385 2.72 11.64 4.53
C ALA A 385 2.57 13.11 4.07
N TYR A 386 3.49 13.64 3.26
CA TYR A 386 3.43 15.03 2.81
C TYR A 386 2.15 15.39 2.03
N PRO A 387 1.70 14.63 1.01
CA PRO A 387 0.45 14.94 0.34
C PRO A 387 -0.77 14.81 1.28
N MET A 388 -0.75 13.88 2.25
CA MET A 388 -1.81 13.74 3.25
C MET A 388 -1.87 14.97 4.18
N LEU A 389 -0.71 15.44 4.64
CA LEU A 389 -0.61 16.64 5.46
C LEU A 389 -1.00 17.90 4.69
N ALA A 390 -0.60 18.01 3.42
CA ALA A 390 -1.01 19.11 2.55
C ALA A 390 -2.54 19.20 2.43
N SER A 391 -3.18 18.06 2.13
CA SER A 391 -4.64 17.97 2.03
C SER A 391 -5.33 18.33 3.36
N ARG A 392 -4.88 17.77 4.49
CA ARG A 392 -5.44 18.08 5.81
C ARG A 392 -5.26 19.56 6.20
N SER A 393 -4.11 20.15 5.90
CA SER A 393 -3.87 21.58 6.12
C SER A 393 -4.81 22.43 5.27
N ALA A 394 -5.04 22.08 4.01
CA ALA A 394 -6.00 22.78 3.14
C ALA A 394 -7.45 22.65 3.65
N GLU A 395 -7.87 21.46 4.05
CA GLU A 395 -9.22 21.20 4.61
C GLU A 395 -9.50 22.00 5.89
N THR A 396 -8.46 22.28 6.68
CA THR A 396 -8.54 23.08 7.91
C THR A 396 -8.31 24.58 7.68
N GLY A 397 -8.17 25.01 6.43
CA GLY A 397 -7.96 26.42 6.04
C GLY A 397 -6.52 26.92 6.21
N ASN A 398 -5.58 26.05 6.58
CA ASN A 398 -4.15 26.35 6.72
C ASN A 398 -3.44 26.27 5.36
N PHE A 399 -3.88 27.06 4.38
CA PHE A 399 -3.44 26.96 2.98
C PHE A 399 -1.94 27.24 2.79
N GLN A 400 -1.32 28.10 3.61
CA GLN A 400 0.12 28.35 3.54
C GLN A 400 0.92 27.09 3.90
N GLN A 401 0.52 26.40 4.96
CA GLN A 401 1.13 25.13 5.36
C GLN A 401 0.84 24.02 4.33
N ALA A 402 -0.35 24.03 3.72
CA ALA A 402 -0.68 23.12 2.63
C ALA A 402 0.28 23.26 1.44
N LEU A 403 0.69 24.49 1.10
CA LEU A 403 1.69 24.74 0.07
C LEU A 403 3.08 24.25 0.46
N GLU A 404 3.49 24.42 1.71
CA GLU A 404 4.79 23.93 2.20
C GLU A 404 4.87 22.40 2.11
N PHE A 405 3.84 21.70 2.59
CA PHE A 405 3.75 20.25 2.47
C PHE A 405 3.60 19.79 1.02
N GLY A 406 2.84 20.51 0.18
CA GLY A 406 2.74 20.24 -1.25
C GLY A 406 4.09 20.34 -1.95
N GLN A 407 4.90 21.35 -1.61
CA GLN A 407 6.23 21.53 -2.17
C GLN A 407 7.20 20.41 -1.75
N LYS A 408 7.15 19.97 -0.49
CA LYS A 408 7.89 18.78 -0.02
C LYS A 408 7.41 17.53 -0.77
N ALA A 409 6.11 17.30 -0.87
CA ALA A 409 5.53 16.16 -1.59
C ALA A 409 5.99 16.11 -3.05
N LYS A 410 6.04 17.27 -3.74
CA LYS A 410 6.47 17.36 -5.13
C LYS A 410 7.91 16.91 -5.36
N SER A 411 8.79 17.06 -4.37
CA SER A 411 10.19 16.61 -4.48
C SER A 411 10.34 15.09 -4.49
N PHE A 412 9.37 14.35 -3.92
CA PHE A 412 9.35 12.89 -3.89
C PHE A 412 8.44 12.29 -4.97
N PHE A 413 7.38 13.01 -5.34
CA PHE A 413 6.39 12.56 -6.32
C PHE A 413 6.25 13.58 -7.45
N PRO A 414 7.29 13.77 -8.30
CA PRO A 414 7.28 14.79 -9.34
C PRO A 414 6.23 14.55 -10.43
N ASP A 415 5.75 13.32 -10.61
CA ASP A 415 4.75 12.97 -11.62
C ASP A 415 3.31 12.95 -11.07
N ASN A 416 3.15 13.07 -9.75
CA ASN A 416 1.83 13.13 -9.11
C ASN A 416 1.19 14.50 -9.40
N ALA A 417 0.25 14.52 -10.32
CA ALA A 417 -0.44 15.72 -10.78
C ALA A 417 -1.44 16.26 -9.75
N PHE A 418 -1.93 15.41 -8.84
CA PHE A 418 -2.88 15.84 -7.80
C PHE A 418 -2.24 16.67 -6.69
N ILE A 419 -0.93 16.52 -6.44
CA ILE A 419 -0.19 17.44 -5.57
C ILE A 419 -0.24 18.86 -6.15
N ASP A 420 0.01 19.00 -7.45
CA ASP A 420 -0.02 20.29 -8.13
C ASP A 420 -1.42 20.90 -8.14
N ILE A 421 -2.46 20.08 -8.32
CA ILE A 421 -3.86 20.52 -8.20
C ILE A 421 -4.14 21.08 -6.80
N GLY A 422 -3.79 20.35 -5.75
CA GLY A 422 -3.97 20.82 -4.37
C GLY A 422 -3.19 22.10 -4.05
N MET A 423 -2.00 22.27 -4.66
CA MET A 423 -1.24 23.52 -4.57
C MET A 423 -1.95 24.68 -5.29
N VAL A 424 -2.50 24.46 -6.49
CA VAL A 424 -3.29 25.49 -7.21
C VAL A 424 -4.50 25.91 -6.37
N GLU A 425 -5.25 24.96 -5.81
CA GLU A 425 -6.39 25.25 -4.93
C GLU A 425 -5.99 26.08 -3.72
N SER A 426 -4.87 25.72 -3.08
CA SER A 426 -4.34 26.45 -1.92
C SER A 426 -3.89 27.87 -2.31
N LEU A 427 -3.27 28.06 -3.48
CA LEU A 427 -2.90 29.38 -4.00
C LEU A 427 -4.14 30.24 -4.30
N VAL A 428 -5.19 29.65 -4.89
CA VAL A 428 -6.47 30.34 -5.14
C VAL A 428 -7.10 30.79 -3.82
N ALA A 429 -7.10 29.94 -2.80
CA ALA A 429 -7.65 30.26 -1.49
C ALA A 429 -6.85 31.37 -0.76
N LEU A 430 -5.56 31.49 -1.05
CA LEU A 430 -4.69 32.58 -0.58
C LEU A 430 -4.73 33.82 -1.48
N GLU A 431 -5.58 33.85 -2.51
CA GLU A 431 -5.66 34.92 -3.51
C GLU A 431 -4.34 35.17 -4.28
N ARG A 432 -3.44 34.18 -4.32
CA ARG A 432 -2.17 34.21 -5.06
C ARG A 432 -2.37 33.81 -6.52
N PHE A 433 -3.26 34.54 -7.20
CA PHE A 433 -3.74 34.22 -8.55
C PHE A 433 -2.66 34.12 -9.65
N PRO A 434 -1.60 34.95 -9.68
CA PRO A 434 -0.54 34.82 -10.70
C PRO A 434 0.19 33.47 -10.62
N GLU A 435 0.53 33.03 -9.40
CA GLU A 435 1.22 31.76 -9.16
C GLU A 435 0.30 30.56 -9.43
N ALA A 436 -0.98 30.67 -9.03
CA ALA A 436 -1.99 29.66 -9.33
C ALA A 436 -2.14 29.45 -10.85
N ARG A 437 -2.16 30.55 -11.62
CA ARG A 437 -2.26 30.52 -13.09
C ARG A 437 -1.07 29.83 -13.73
N GLU A 438 0.15 30.13 -13.30
CA GLU A 438 1.36 29.53 -13.87
C GLU A 438 1.33 28.00 -13.72
N LYS A 439 1.03 27.49 -12.53
CA LYS A 439 0.95 26.05 -12.28
C LYS A 439 -0.25 25.41 -13.00
N LEU A 440 -1.39 26.09 -13.06
CA LEU A 440 -2.57 25.60 -13.79
C LEU A 440 -2.30 25.41 -15.29
N ILE A 441 -1.56 26.33 -15.93
CA ILE A 441 -1.18 26.20 -17.35
C ILE A 441 -0.34 24.94 -17.59
N MET A 442 0.48 24.53 -16.63
CA MET A 442 1.26 23.30 -16.74
C MET A 442 0.37 22.06 -16.62
N LEU A 443 -0.61 22.08 -15.72
CA LEU A 443 -1.59 20.99 -15.56
C LEU A 443 -2.50 20.82 -16.77
N GLU A 444 -2.92 21.91 -17.41
CA GLU A 444 -3.77 21.89 -18.61
C GLU A 444 -3.06 21.31 -19.84
N LYS A 445 -1.72 21.26 -19.83
CA LYS A 445 -0.90 20.66 -20.91
C LYS A 445 -0.68 19.17 -20.75
N LEU A 446 -1.00 18.59 -19.58
CA LEU A 446 -0.84 17.17 -19.36
C LEU A 446 -1.91 16.41 -20.15
N ASP A 447 -1.52 15.27 -20.70
CA ASP A 447 -2.47 14.30 -21.21
C ASP A 447 -3.18 13.67 -20.00
N TRP A 448 -4.50 13.88 -19.91
CA TRP A 448 -5.34 13.33 -18.86
C TRP A 448 -6.05 12.08 -19.37
N SER A 449 -5.96 10.99 -18.62
CA SER A 449 -6.66 9.75 -18.95
C SER A 449 -8.17 9.99 -19.04
N THR A 450 -8.76 9.71 -20.20
CA THR A 450 -10.22 9.77 -20.38
C THR A 450 -10.95 8.67 -19.61
N GLU A 451 -10.23 7.67 -19.13
CA GLU A 451 -10.79 6.53 -18.40
C GLU A 451 -10.73 6.76 -16.89
N TYR A 452 -9.55 7.15 -16.38
CA TYR A 452 -9.33 7.27 -14.94
C TYR A 452 -9.51 8.71 -14.43
N HIS A 453 -9.39 9.71 -15.31
CA HIS A 453 -9.50 11.14 -14.96
C HIS A 453 -10.40 11.95 -15.92
N PRO A 454 -11.59 11.44 -16.32
CA PRO A 454 -12.44 12.11 -17.32
C PRO A 454 -12.86 13.53 -16.91
N ASP A 455 -13.01 13.77 -15.61
CA ASP A 455 -13.54 15.03 -15.07
C ASP A 455 -12.46 16.09 -14.80
N VAL A 456 -11.17 15.70 -14.80
CA VAL A 456 -10.09 16.61 -14.42
C VAL A 456 -9.93 17.78 -15.40
N PRO A 457 -9.96 17.59 -16.73
CA PRO A 457 -9.89 18.72 -17.66
C PRO A 457 -11.01 19.76 -17.45
N ASP A 458 -12.23 19.32 -17.14
CA ASP A 458 -13.34 20.23 -16.83
C ASP A 458 -13.13 20.96 -15.50
N TYR A 459 -12.60 20.26 -14.51
CA TYR A 459 -12.23 20.84 -13.23
C TYR A 459 -11.19 21.95 -13.38
N LEU A 460 -10.10 21.71 -14.13
CA LEU A 460 -9.05 22.70 -14.38
C LEU A 460 -9.58 23.94 -15.11
N ARG A 461 -10.43 23.75 -16.13
CA ARG A 461 -11.09 24.88 -16.84
C ARG A 461 -11.97 25.73 -15.92
N ASN A 462 -12.63 25.11 -14.94
CA ASN A 462 -13.44 25.84 -13.98
C ASN A 462 -12.56 26.62 -12.98
N LEU A 463 -11.45 26.05 -12.52
CA LEU A 463 -10.46 26.78 -11.73
C LEU A 463 -9.88 27.98 -12.49
N GLN A 464 -9.59 27.83 -13.79
CA GLN A 464 -9.10 28.92 -14.64
C GLN A 464 -10.08 30.11 -14.65
N LYS A 465 -11.38 29.84 -14.83
CA LYS A 465 -12.43 30.88 -14.80
C LYS A 465 -12.51 31.60 -13.45
N VAL A 466 -12.34 30.88 -12.34
CA VAL A 466 -12.31 31.47 -11.00
C VAL A 466 -11.14 32.45 -10.87
N ILE A 467 -9.94 32.01 -11.27
CA ILE A 467 -8.71 32.82 -11.26
C ILE A 467 -8.88 34.08 -12.13
N GLU A 468 -9.48 33.96 -13.31
CA GLU A 468 -9.72 35.09 -14.23
C GLU A 468 -10.74 36.08 -13.68
N THR A 469 -11.86 35.60 -13.15
CA THR A 469 -12.93 36.46 -12.60
C THR A 469 -12.49 37.20 -11.34
N ALA A 470 -11.58 36.60 -10.56
CA ALA A 470 -11.01 37.22 -9.37
C ALA A 470 -9.94 38.26 -9.69
N ASN A 471 -9.19 38.07 -10.78
CA ASN A 471 -8.12 38.97 -11.21
C ASN A 471 -8.63 40.20 -11.99
N GLN A 472 -9.89 40.23 -12.41
CA GLN A 472 -10.55 41.42 -12.96
C GLN A 472 -10.79 42.45 -11.85
N THR A 473 -10.22 43.64 -12.01
CA THR A 473 -10.40 44.74 -11.06
C THR A 473 -11.87 45.19 -10.99
N PRO A 474 -12.35 45.81 -9.89
CA PRO A 474 -13.73 46.26 -9.78
C PRO A 474 -14.18 47.21 -10.91
N SER A 475 -13.27 47.90 -11.60
CA SER A 475 -13.62 48.74 -12.76
C SER A 475 -13.97 47.94 -14.01
N GLU A 476 -13.40 46.75 -14.21
CA GLU A 476 -13.65 45.92 -15.40
C GLU A 476 -14.97 45.14 -15.32
N LYS A 477 -15.47 44.87 -14.10
CA LYS A 477 -16.80 44.25 -13.90
C LYS A 477 -17.97 45.17 -14.28
N ASN A 478 -17.76 46.49 -14.26
CA ASN A 478 -18.79 47.47 -14.61
C ASN A 478 -18.92 47.77 -16.11
N ASP A 479 -17.95 47.37 -16.93
CA ASP A 479 -17.98 47.58 -18.40
C ASP A 479 -18.59 46.41 -19.18
N LEU A 480 -18.88 45.27 -18.52
CA LEU A 480 -19.58 44.13 -19.11
C LEU A 480 -21.10 44.13 -18.81
N THR A 481 -21.58 45.13 -18.06
CA THR A 481 -23.01 45.32 -17.70
C THR A 481 -23.58 46.64 -18.22
N ARG A 482 -22.84 47.36 -19.06
CA ARG A 482 -23.32 48.47 -19.89
C ARG A 482 -23.30 48.04 -21.35
#